data_AF-A0A3M1IV71-F1
#
_entry.id   AF-A0A3M1IV71-F1
#
_cell.length_a   1.000
_cell.length_b   1.000
_cell.length_c   1.000
_cell.angle_alpha   90.00
_cell.angle_beta   90.00
_cell.angle_gamma   90.00
#
_symmetry.space_group_name_H-M   'P 1'
#
loop_
_entity.id
_entity.type
_entity.pdbx_description
1 polymer ?
#
loop_
_entity_poly.entity_id
_entity_poly.type
_entity_poly.pdbx_seq_one_letter_code
_entity_poly.pdbx_strand_id
1 'polypeptide(L)'
;IDPQAVGGHHLIYLPKYTAPGSPWQNMPDEQIKAVWLKNLEKMFPDFNRDWIRECVVSRAKYVEPLHPLNSMHLIPAIDTPVGGLFLATTAQIYPALTNGESAARHAREAADIILQQRQPPLPCRSESFRCVNWPQYP
;
A
#
# COMPACT_ATOMS: atom_id res chain seq x y z
N ILE A 1 9.19 17.73 6.46
CA ILE A 1 7.87 18.27 6.85
C ILE A 1 8.15 19.52 7.67
N ASP A 2 7.49 20.63 7.36
CA ASP A 2 7.66 21.87 8.13
C ASP A 2 7.34 21.60 9.61
N PRO A 3 8.24 21.91 10.57
CA PRO A 3 7.97 21.73 11.98
C PRO A 3 6.67 22.40 12.45
N GLN A 4 6.26 23.53 11.87
CA GLN A 4 5.01 24.18 12.22
C GLN A 4 3.78 23.30 11.95
N ALA A 5 3.83 22.47 10.90
CA ALA A 5 2.76 21.53 10.57
C ALA A 5 2.65 20.36 11.56
N VAL A 6 3.65 20.19 12.44
CA VAL A 6 3.74 19.11 13.43
C VAL A 6 4.05 19.65 14.84
N GLY A 7 3.59 20.88 15.13
CA GLY A 7 3.66 21.46 16.49
C GLY A 7 5.07 21.85 16.95
N GLY A 8 5.97 22.19 16.04
CA GLY A 8 7.36 22.52 16.34
C GLY A 8 8.28 21.30 16.52
N HIS A 9 7.78 20.09 16.22
CA HIS A 9 8.54 18.85 16.32
C HIS A 9 9.10 18.38 14.97
N HIS A 10 9.81 17.26 14.99
CA HIS A 10 10.30 16.58 13.80
C HIS A 10 9.71 15.17 13.71
N LEU A 11 9.33 14.76 12.51
CA LEU A 11 8.90 13.40 12.23
C LEU A 11 10.08 12.57 11.73
N ILE A 12 10.30 11.42 12.38
CA ILE A 12 11.36 10.47 12.03
C ILE A 12 10.71 9.15 11.64
N TYR A 13 11.08 8.64 10.46
CA TYR A 13 10.63 7.34 9.97
C TYR A 13 11.80 6.36 9.97
N LEU A 14 11.62 5.21 10.63
CA LEU A 14 12.63 4.16 10.75
C LEU A 14 12.11 2.87 10.11
N PRO A 15 12.32 2.68 8.79
CA PRO A 15 11.82 1.51 8.10
C PRO A 15 12.69 0.28 8.41
N LYS A 16 12.04 -0.88 8.52
CA LYS A 16 12.70 -2.18 8.53
C LYS A 16 11.93 -3.16 7.63
N TYR A 17 12.56 -3.56 6.54
CA TYR A 17 12.04 -4.63 5.70
C TYR A 17 12.28 -5.97 6.38
N THR A 18 11.25 -6.83 6.33
CA THR A 18 11.28 -8.16 6.94
C THR A 18 10.73 -9.17 5.96
N ALA A 19 11.35 -10.35 5.90
CA ALA A 19 10.80 -11.46 5.12
C ALA A 19 9.40 -11.89 5.62
N PRO A 20 8.56 -12.48 4.76
CA PRO A 20 7.32 -13.11 5.18
C PRO A 20 7.55 -14.08 6.35
N GLY A 21 6.70 -14.01 7.37
CA GLY A 21 6.81 -14.86 8.57
C GLY A 21 7.88 -14.42 9.58
N SER A 22 8.55 -13.28 9.36
CA SER A 22 9.54 -12.76 10.32
C SER A 22 8.92 -12.56 11.72
N PRO A 23 9.60 -12.95 12.81
CA PRO A 23 9.14 -12.71 14.18
C PRO A 23 8.85 -11.24 14.48
N TRP A 24 9.51 -10.31 13.79
CA TRP A 24 9.29 -8.87 13.89
C TRP A 24 7.85 -8.44 13.60
N GLN A 25 7.13 -9.19 12.76
CA GLN A 25 5.74 -8.88 12.43
C GLN A 25 4.77 -9.17 13.60
N ASN A 26 5.16 -10.05 14.53
CA ASN A 26 4.35 -10.43 15.69
C ASN A 26 4.96 -9.94 17.02
N MET A 27 6.15 -9.36 16.98
CA MET A 27 6.83 -8.84 18.17
C MET A 27 6.02 -7.68 18.77
N PRO A 28 5.80 -7.61 20.09
CA PRO A 28 5.10 -6.50 20.72
C PRO A 28 5.76 -5.15 20.44
N ASP A 29 4.95 -4.09 20.29
CA ASP A 29 5.41 -2.73 19.98
C ASP A 29 6.53 -2.27 20.91
N GLU A 30 6.38 -2.48 22.22
CA GLU A 30 7.36 -2.05 23.23
C GLU A 30 8.73 -2.72 23.06
N GLN A 31 8.76 -3.97 22.61
CA GLN A 31 10.02 -4.65 22.30
C GLN A 31 10.68 -4.05 21.05
N ILE A 32 9.88 -3.75 20.03
CA ILE A 32 10.38 -3.09 18.81
C ILE A 32 10.94 -1.72 19.15
N LYS A 33 10.19 -0.88 19.88
CA LYS A 33 10.63 0.44 20.34
C LYS A 33 11.94 0.33 21.12
N ALA A 34 12.02 -0.57 22.10
CA ALA A 34 13.23 -0.76 22.90
C ALA A 34 14.46 -1.09 22.04
N VAL A 35 14.32 -1.94 21.01
CA VAL A 35 15.44 -2.26 20.10
C VAL A 35 15.84 -1.04 19.28
N TRP A 36 14.89 -0.27 18.74
CA TRP A 36 15.20 0.93 17.97
C TRP A 36 15.88 2.00 18.83
N LEU A 37 15.33 2.31 20.00
CA LEU A 37 15.88 3.32 20.91
C LEU A 37 17.31 2.96 21.36
N LYS A 38 17.54 1.69 21.71
CA LYS A 38 18.89 1.21 22.06
C LYS A 38 19.88 1.40 20.91
N ASN A 39 19.45 1.23 19.66
CA ASN A 39 20.35 1.43 18.51
C ASN A 39 20.53 2.91 18.18
N LEU A 40 19.51 3.76 18.36
CA LEU A 40 19.64 5.21 18.23
C LEU A 40 20.65 5.78 19.23
N GLU A 41 20.58 5.38 20.50
CA GLU A 41 21.55 5.78 21.54
C GLU A 41 22.98 5.40 21.19
N LYS A 42 23.18 4.25 20.53
CA LYS A 42 24.51 3.81 20.08
C LYS A 42 25.02 4.64 18.91
N MET A 43 24.14 5.04 17.99
CA MET A 43 24.52 5.80 16.80
C MET A 43 24.71 7.28 17.10
N PHE A 44 23.95 7.81 18.06
CA PHE A 44 23.88 9.23 18.40
C PHE A 44 24.11 9.40 19.90
N PRO A 45 25.36 9.62 20.36
CA PRO A 45 25.69 9.67 21.79
C PRO A 45 24.93 10.75 22.59
N ASP A 46 24.56 11.85 21.94
CA ASP A 46 23.80 12.95 22.55
C ASP A 46 22.29 12.71 22.54
N PHE A 47 21.82 11.59 21.96
CA PHE A 47 20.40 11.29 21.88
C PHE A 47 19.80 11.12 23.29
N ASN A 48 18.76 11.89 23.56
CA ASN A 48 17.99 11.77 24.78
C ASN A 48 16.56 11.28 24.48
N ARG A 49 16.12 10.23 25.17
CA ARG A 49 14.76 9.66 25.02
C ARG A 49 13.65 10.67 25.37
N ASP A 50 13.93 11.65 26.24
CA ASP A 50 12.97 12.68 26.63
C ASP A 50 12.58 13.60 25.46
N TRP A 51 13.33 13.57 24.35
CA TRP A 51 12.98 14.28 23.12
C TRP A 51 11.79 13.65 22.39
N ILE A 52 11.47 12.39 22.68
CA ILE A 52 10.39 11.67 22.00
C ILE A 52 9.05 12.11 22.59
N ARG A 53 8.22 12.71 21.74
CA ARG A 53 6.82 13.01 22.07
C ARG A 53 5.90 11.82 21.84
N GLU A 54 6.05 11.17 20.71
CA GLU A 54 5.24 10.02 20.31
C GLU A 54 6.08 8.99 19.58
N CYS A 55 5.75 7.71 19.78
CA CYS A 55 6.42 6.60 19.10
C CYS A 55 5.40 5.53 18.73
N VAL A 56 5.12 5.42 17.43
CA VAL A 56 4.12 4.50 16.87
C VAL A 56 4.83 3.44 16.04
N VAL A 57 4.49 2.17 16.28
CA VAL A 57 4.96 1.06 15.45
C VAL A 57 3.85 0.71 14.46
N SER A 58 4.13 0.93 13.17
CA SER A 58 3.26 0.48 12.08
C SER A 58 3.82 -0.78 11.44
N ARG A 59 2.93 -1.70 11.06
CA ARG A 59 3.27 -2.95 10.38
C ARG A 59 2.43 -3.10 9.13
N ALA A 60 3.09 -3.39 8.02
CA ALA A 60 2.43 -3.70 6.77
C ALA A 60 2.95 -5.06 6.27
N LYS A 61 2.09 -6.08 6.35
CA LYS A 61 2.41 -7.46 5.94
C LYS A 61 2.58 -7.59 4.43
N TYR A 62 1.83 -6.81 3.68
CA TYR A 62 1.84 -6.77 2.22
C TYR A 62 2.06 -5.31 1.80
N VAL A 63 3.22 -5.02 1.23
CA VAL A 63 3.63 -3.65 0.87
C VAL A 63 3.78 -3.54 -0.64
N GLU A 64 4.66 -4.37 -1.19
CA GLU A 64 4.92 -4.41 -2.63
C GLU A 64 4.67 -5.82 -3.19
N PRO A 65 4.21 -5.92 -4.44
CA PRO A 65 4.12 -7.19 -5.15
C PRO A 65 5.53 -7.76 -5.35
N LEU A 66 5.73 -9.01 -4.93
CA LEU A 66 6.95 -9.75 -5.23
C LEU A 66 6.75 -10.52 -6.55
N HIS A 67 7.57 -10.21 -7.54
CA HIS A 67 7.57 -10.90 -8.83
C HIS A 67 8.63 -12.00 -8.83
N PRO A 68 8.26 -13.29 -8.85
CA PRO A 68 9.24 -14.36 -8.97
C PRO A 68 9.96 -14.28 -10.32
N LEU A 69 11.15 -14.88 -10.39
CA LEU A 69 11.87 -15.00 -11.65
C LEU A 69 10.99 -15.67 -12.72
N ASN A 70 11.08 -15.18 -13.96
CA ASN A 70 10.33 -15.67 -15.12
C ASN A 70 8.80 -15.62 -14.99
N SER A 71 8.26 -14.80 -14.09
CA SER A 71 6.82 -14.69 -13.82
C SER A 71 6.14 -13.48 -14.48
N MET A 72 6.78 -12.84 -15.48
CA MET A 72 6.18 -11.71 -16.21
C MET A 72 4.83 -12.07 -16.85
N HIS A 73 4.67 -13.32 -17.28
CA HIS A 73 3.43 -13.84 -17.87
C HIS A 73 2.25 -13.91 -16.89
N LEU A 74 2.50 -13.79 -15.58
CA LEU A 74 1.46 -13.76 -14.54
C LEU A 74 0.94 -12.34 -14.27
N ILE A 75 1.54 -11.31 -14.84
CA ILE A 75 1.09 -9.93 -14.66
C ILE A 75 -0.16 -9.71 -15.51
N PRO A 76 -1.33 -9.41 -14.89
CA PRO A 76 -2.57 -9.24 -15.64
C PRO A 76 -2.57 -7.93 -16.43
N ALA A 77 -3.17 -7.95 -17.62
CA ALA A 77 -3.43 -6.72 -18.37
C ALA A 77 -4.44 -5.82 -17.65
N ILE A 78 -4.47 -4.54 -18.02
CA ILE A 78 -5.47 -3.59 -17.50
C ILE A 78 -6.86 -3.97 -17.99
N ASP A 79 -6.98 -4.27 -19.28
CA ASP A 79 -8.19 -4.81 -19.87
C ASP A 79 -8.35 -6.28 -19.48
N THR A 80 -9.48 -6.62 -18.87
CA THR A 80 -9.74 -7.98 -18.40
C THR A 80 -10.61 -8.74 -19.42
N PRO A 81 -10.63 -10.08 -19.39
CA PRO A 81 -11.51 -10.85 -20.26
C PRO A 81 -13.01 -10.60 -20.02
N VAL A 82 -13.39 -9.92 -18.94
CA VAL A 82 -14.78 -9.57 -18.63
C VAL A 82 -15.07 -8.18 -19.17
N GLY A 83 -15.92 -8.10 -20.19
CA GLY A 83 -16.27 -6.82 -20.83
C GLY A 83 -16.78 -5.77 -19.83
N GLY A 84 -16.16 -4.60 -19.84
CA GLY A 84 -16.47 -3.49 -18.95
C GLY A 84 -15.81 -3.57 -17.56
N LEU A 85 -15.01 -4.60 -17.29
CA LEU A 85 -14.20 -4.72 -16.07
C LEU A 85 -12.72 -4.48 -16.39
N PHE A 86 -12.11 -3.55 -15.65
CA PHE A 86 -10.71 -3.18 -15.78
C PHE A 86 -9.97 -3.39 -14.46
N LEU A 87 -8.69 -3.72 -14.54
CA LEU A 87 -7.81 -3.91 -13.38
C LEU A 87 -6.68 -2.87 -13.41
N ALA A 88 -6.58 -2.06 -12.35
CA ALA A 88 -5.49 -1.11 -12.18
C ALA A 88 -4.92 -1.24 -10.75
N THR A 89 -3.80 -1.94 -10.62
CA THR A 89 -3.11 -2.16 -9.33
C THR A 89 -1.60 -2.03 -9.49
N THR A 90 -0.89 -1.82 -8.38
CA THR A 90 0.58 -1.79 -8.38
C THR A 90 1.22 -3.12 -8.76
N ALA A 91 0.51 -4.25 -8.70
CA ALA A 91 0.99 -5.55 -9.19
C ALA A 91 1.21 -5.61 -10.71
N GLN A 92 0.75 -4.59 -11.44
CA GLN A 92 0.97 -4.46 -12.88
C GLN A 92 2.17 -3.56 -13.21
N ILE A 93 2.73 -2.88 -12.20
CA ILE A 93 3.88 -1.99 -12.37
C ILE A 93 5.14 -2.83 -12.28
N TYR A 94 5.67 -3.19 -13.43
CA TYR A 94 6.92 -3.92 -13.56
C TYR A 94 7.55 -3.62 -14.94
N PRO A 95 8.89 -3.47 -15.06
CA PRO A 95 9.93 -3.61 -14.04
C PRO A 95 10.19 -2.36 -13.19
N ALA A 96 9.32 -1.34 -13.28
CA ALA A 96 9.46 -0.10 -12.50
C ALA A 96 9.18 -0.32 -11.00
N LEU A 97 9.71 0.56 -10.16
CA LEU A 97 9.39 0.59 -8.73
C LEU A 97 7.96 1.08 -8.51
N THR A 98 7.29 0.56 -7.48
CA THR A 98 5.93 0.94 -7.09
C THR A 98 5.89 2.27 -6.32
N ASN A 99 6.56 3.28 -6.86
CA ASN A 99 6.56 4.64 -6.32
C ASN A 99 5.38 5.47 -6.86
N GLY A 100 5.19 6.67 -6.31
CA GLY A 100 4.08 7.54 -6.70
C GLY A 100 4.10 7.96 -8.18
N GLU A 101 5.28 8.08 -8.77
CA GLU A 101 5.45 8.45 -10.18
C GLU A 101 4.95 7.33 -11.10
N SER A 102 5.42 6.11 -10.87
CA SER A 102 5.00 4.94 -11.65
C SER A 102 3.53 4.59 -11.40
N ALA A 103 3.02 4.78 -10.18
CA ALA A 103 1.60 4.62 -9.88
C ALA A 103 0.72 5.65 -10.63
N ALA A 104 1.13 6.92 -10.67
CA ALA A 104 0.42 7.95 -11.40
C ALA A 104 0.44 7.70 -12.92
N ARG A 105 1.56 7.24 -13.45
CA ARG A 105 1.70 6.82 -14.86
C ARG A 105 0.76 5.66 -15.20
N HIS A 106 0.77 4.61 -14.37
CA HIS A 106 -0.10 3.43 -14.55
C HIS A 106 -1.58 3.81 -14.48
N ALA A 107 -1.95 4.70 -13.56
CA ALA A 107 -3.31 5.20 -13.45
C ALA A 107 -3.74 5.99 -14.70
N ARG A 108 -2.83 6.78 -15.30
CA ARG A 108 -3.10 7.49 -16.56
C ARG A 108 -3.33 6.51 -17.70
N GLU A 109 -2.44 5.53 -17.85
CA GLU A 109 -2.55 4.48 -18.88
C GLU A 109 -3.88 3.73 -18.76
N ALA A 110 -4.25 3.33 -17.55
CA ALA A 110 -5.53 2.67 -17.32
C ALA A 110 -6.72 3.55 -17.70
N ALA A 111 -6.70 4.84 -17.36
CA ALA A 111 -7.74 5.76 -17.76
C ALA A 111 -7.85 5.90 -19.29
N ASP A 112 -6.72 5.96 -20.00
CA ASP A 112 -6.70 6.09 -21.45
C ASP A 112 -7.28 4.85 -22.14
N ILE A 113 -6.95 3.63 -21.66
CA ILE A 113 -7.54 2.37 -22.14
C ILE A 113 -9.05 2.36 -21.94
N ILE A 114 -9.52 2.74 -20.75
CA ILE A 114 -10.95 2.81 -20.42
C ILE A 114 -11.69 3.78 -21.35
N LEU A 115 -11.08 4.94 -21.64
CA LEU A 115 -11.68 5.96 -22.51
C LEU A 115 -11.74 5.50 -23.98
N GLN A 116 -10.72 4.79 -24.47
CA GLN A 116 -10.70 4.23 -25.83
C GLN A 116 -11.75 3.13 -26.01
N GLN A 117 -11.99 2.34 -24.95
CA GLN A 117 -12.96 1.26 -24.95
C GLN A 117 -14.36 1.68 -24.51
N ARG A 118 -14.67 2.99 -24.49
CA ARG A 118 -16.02 3.48 -24.20
C ARG A 118 -17.04 2.86 -25.15
N GLN A 119 -17.65 1.79 -24.70
CA GLN A 119 -18.94 1.34 -25.19
C GLN A 119 -19.99 2.36 -24.73
N PRO A 120 -21.07 2.57 -25.50
CA PRO A 120 -22.24 3.29 -24.97
C PRO A 120 -22.63 2.65 -23.63
N PRO A 121 -23.13 3.44 -22.66
CA PRO A 121 -23.52 2.90 -21.37
C PRO A 121 -24.37 1.65 -21.61
N LEU A 122 -24.01 0.54 -20.96
CA LEU A 122 -24.80 -0.68 -21.04
C LEU A 122 -26.26 -0.26 -20.77
N PRO A 123 -27.22 -0.64 -21.65
CA PRO A 123 -28.61 -0.30 -21.42
C PRO A 123 -28.95 -0.76 -20.00
N CYS A 124 -29.53 0.16 -19.22
CA CYS A 124 -30.01 -0.15 -17.88
C CYS A 124 -30.83 -1.44 -18.01
N ARG A 125 -30.33 -2.55 -17.45
CA ARG A 125 -31.05 -3.81 -17.52
C ARG A 125 -32.38 -3.56 -16.81
N SER A 126 -33.47 -3.52 -17.56
CA SER A 126 -34.83 -3.42 -17.04
C SER A 126 -35.29 -4.70 -16.35
N GLU A 127 -34.38 -5.59 -15.98
CA GLU A 127 -34.68 -6.79 -15.22
C GLU A 127 -34.46 -6.47 -13.75
N SER A 128 -35.57 -6.48 -13.02
CA SER A 128 -35.67 -6.42 -11.57
C SER A 128 -34.45 -7.03 -10.88
N PHE A 129 -33.52 -6.18 -10.44
CA PHE A 129 -32.68 -6.51 -9.30
C PHE A 129 -33.65 -6.70 -8.13
N ARG A 130 -34.05 -7.94 -7.86
CA ARG A 130 -34.58 -8.27 -6.54
C ARG A 130 -33.43 -7.97 -5.60
N CYS A 131 -33.59 -6.93 -4.78
CA CYS A 131 -32.74 -6.73 -3.61
C CYS A 131 -32.67 -8.07 -2.88
N VAL A 132 -31.51 -8.71 -2.91
CA VAL A 132 -31.24 -9.85 -2.05
C VAL A 132 -31.20 -9.24 -0.65
N ASN A 133 -32.22 -9.50 0.16
CA ASN A 133 -32.20 -9.12 1.56
C ASN A 133 -30.98 -9.80 2.19
N TRP A 134 -29.97 -8.99 2.53
CA TRP A 134 -28.86 -9.45 3.35
C TRP A 134 -29.45 -9.93 4.69
N PRO A 135 -29.18 -11.17 5.13
CA PRO A 135 -29.57 -11.58 6.47
C PRO A 135 -28.90 -10.63 7.45
N GLN A 136 -29.70 -9.96 8.27
CA GLN A 136 -29.17 -9.25 9.42
C GLN A 136 -28.60 -10.31 10.37
N TYR A 137 -27.30 -10.27 10.58
CA TYR A 137 -26.64 -11.11 11.57
C TYR A 137 -27.07 -10.65 12.98
N PRO A 138 -27.19 -11.59 13.93
CA PRO A 138 -27.56 -11.30 15.31
C PRO A 138 -26.51 -10.48 16.07
#